data_AF-A0A7C1FJ73-F1
#
_entry.id   AF-A0A7C1FJ73-F1
#
_cell.length_a   1.000
_cell.length_b   1.000
_cell.length_c   1.000
_cell.angle_alpha   90.00
_cell.angle_beta   90.00
_cell.angle_gamma   90.00
#
_symmetry.space_group_name_H-M   'P 1'
#
loop_
_entity.id
_entity.type
_entity.pdbx_description
1 polymer ?
#
loop_
_entity_poly.entity_id
_entity_poly.type
_entity_poly.pdbx_seq_one_letter_code
_entity_poly.pdbx_strand_id
1 'polypeptide(L)' 'DLAIAAFQGALKYHPDYADVHYHLARILEELGRPAEARQHWQHFLVYAPDDSPWSEEARLRLGGCAD' A
#
# COMPACT_ATOMS: atom_id res chain seq x y z
N ASP A 1 2.94 -4.34 14.77
CA ASP A 1 3.14 -2.87 14.89
C ASP A 1 4.53 -2.36 14.52
N LEU A 2 5.63 -3.04 14.86
CA LEU A 2 7.00 -2.53 14.60
C LEU A 2 7.29 -2.26 13.11
N ALA A 3 6.77 -3.09 12.21
CA ALA A 3 6.96 -2.93 10.76
C ALA A 3 6.29 -1.66 10.22
N ILE A 4 5.08 -1.31 10.71
CA ILE A 4 4.37 -0.09 10.31
C ILE A 4 5.18 1.14 10.72
N ALA A 5 5.69 1.17 11.95
CA ALA A 5 6.50 2.29 12.43
C ALA A 5 7.80 2.47 11.60
N ALA A 6 8.46 1.37 11.22
CA ALA A 6 9.64 1.40 10.36
C ALA A 6 9.31 1.97 8.97
N PHE A 7 8.22 1.51 8.36
CA PHE A 7 7.77 1.99 7.05
C PHE A 7 7.28 3.44 7.08
N GLN A 8 6.58 3.86 8.13
CA GLN A 8 6.23 5.28 8.33
C GLN A 8 7.48 6.15 8.49
N GLY A 9 8.53 5.63 9.14
CA GLY A 9 9.83 6.28 9.18
C GLY A 9 10.43 6.47 7.79
N ALA A 10 10.36 5.44 6.94
CA ALA A 10 10.80 5.54 5.54
C ALA A 10 9.99 6.58 4.75
N LEU A 11 8.66 6.59 4.90
CA LEU A 11 7.78 7.56 4.24
C LEU A 11 8.03 9.02 4.68
N LYS A 12 8.62 9.25 5.86
CA LYS A 12 9.04 10.62 6.25
C LYS A 12 10.17 11.16 5.39
N TYR A 13 11.05 10.29 4.89
CA TYR A 13 12.17 10.68 4.04
C TYR A 13 11.81 10.57 2.56
N HIS A 14 11.02 9.56 2.19
CA HIS A 14 10.57 9.29 0.83
C HIS A 14 9.06 9.05 0.81
N PRO A 15 8.24 10.11 0.75
CA PRO A 15 6.78 9.99 0.76
C PRO A 15 6.23 9.36 -0.53
N ASP A 16 7.02 9.39 -1.61
CA ASP A 16 6.75 8.84 -2.94
C ASP A 16 7.18 7.37 -3.09
N TYR A 17 7.56 6.71 -2.00
CA TYR A 17 8.13 5.37 -2.10
C TYR A 17 7.06 4.28 -2.25
N ALA A 18 6.74 3.96 -3.50
CA ALA A 18 5.70 3.01 -3.87
C ALA A 18 5.82 1.68 -3.09
N ASP A 19 6.98 1.02 -3.10
CA ASP A 19 7.18 -0.27 -2.42
C ASP A 19 6.82 -0.22 -0.91
N VAL A 20 7.05 0.91 -0.25
CA VAL A 20 6.68 1.08 1.17
C VAL A 20 5.16 1.15 1.33
N HIS A 21 4.48 1.85 0.42
CA HIS A 21 3.02 1.85 0.38
C HIS A 21 2.46 0.44 0.13
N TYR A 22 3.06 -0.34 -0.77
CA TYR A 22 2.69 -1.74 -1.00
C TYR A 22 2.79 -2.58 0.29
N HIS A 23 3.94 -2.53 0.97
CA HIS A 23 4.16 -3.32 2.18
C HIS A 23 3.24 -2.88 3.33
N LEU A 24 3.03 -1.58 3.52
CA LEU A 24 2.08 -1.07 4.50
C LEU A 24 0.66 -1.55 4.22
N ALA A 25 0.23 -1.51 2.96
CA ALA A 25 -1.10 -1.95 2.57
C ALA A 25 -1.32 -3.43 2.94
N ARG A 26 -0.37 -4.31 2.59
CA ARG A 26 -0.43 -5.73 2.94
C ARG A 26 -0.47 -5.98 4.44
N ILE A 27 0.42 -5.34 5.20
CA ILE A 27 0.46 -5.50 6.65
C ILE A 27 -0.85 -5.04 7.28
N LEU A 28 -1.43 -3.93 6.80
CA LEU A 28 -2.71 -3.42 7.28
C LEU A 28 -3.87 -4.36 6.95
N GLU A 29 -3.85 -5.04 5.79
CA GLU A 29 -4.83 -6.09 5.49
C GLU A 29 -4.71 -7.29 6.45
N GLU A 30 -3.48 -7.76 6.71
CA GLU A 30 -3.24 -8.87 7.65
C GLU A 30 -3.66 -8.52 9.09
N LEU A 31 -3.58 -7.23 9.46
CA LEU A 31 -4.04 -6.72 10.75
C LEU A 31 -5.56 -6.48 10.81
N GLY A 32 -6.31 -6.79 9.75
CA GLY A 32 -7.75 -6.58 9.70
C GLY A 32 -8.16 -5.10 9.59
N ARG A 33 -7.28 -4.25 9.04
CA ARG A 33 -7.50 -2.80 8.82
C ARG A 33 -7.59 -2.48 7.32
N PRO A 34 -8.55 -3.05 6.57
CA PRO A 34 -8.63 -2.89 5.12
C PRO A 34 -8.93 -1.45 4.68
N ALA A 35 -9.54 -0.62 5.54
CA ALA A 35 -9.79 0.79 5.24
C ALA A 35 -8.48 1.58 5.07
N GLU A 36 -7.50 1.37 5.95
CA GLU A 36 -6.19 2.01 5.86
C GLU A 36 -5.33 1.38 4.77
N ALA A 37 -5.40 0.07 4.61
CA ALA A 37 -4.72 -0.61 3.52
C ALA A 37 -5.10 -0.03 2.15
N ARG A 38 -6.39 0.24 1.92
CA ARG A 38 -6.87 0.86 0.67
C ARG A 38 -6.25 2.24 0.41
N GLN A 39 -5.95 3.03 1.44
CA GLN A 39 -5.27 4.32 1.23
C GLN A 39 -3.85 4.07 0.70
N HIS A 40 -3.12 3.14 1.31
CA HIS A 40 -1.78 2.80 0.87
C HIS A 40 -1.75 2.14 -0.52
N TRP A 41 -2.72 1.28 -0.86
CA TRP A 41 -2.85 0.73 -2.20
C TRP A 41 -3.09 1.81 -3.27
N GLN A 42 -3.87 2.85 -2.96
CA GLN A 42 -4.04 3.99 -3.87
C GLN A 42 -2.74 4.77 -4.07
N HIS A 43 -2.04 5.10 -2.98
CA HIS A 43 -0.75 5.78 -3.07
C HIS A 43 0.28 4.97 -3.84
N PHE A 44 0.32 3.64 -3.64
CA PHE A 44 1.16 2.75 -4.43
C PHE A 44 0.90 2.93 -5.92
N LEU A 45 -0.36 2.92 -6.38
CA LEU A 45 -0.69 3.11 -7.79
C LEU A 45 -0.39 4.50 -8.35
N VAL A 46 -0.33 5.54 -7.50
CA VAL A 46 0.03 6.90 -7.91
C VAL A 46 1.52 7.01 -8.19
N TYR A 47 2.36 6.34 -7.39
CA TYR A 47 3.82 6.47 -7.48
C TYR A 47 4.50 5.30 -8.22
N ALA A 48 3.86 4.13 -8.25
CA ALA A 48 4.40 2.96 -8.93
C ALA A 48 4.39 3.18 -10.45
N PRO A 49 5.43 2.71 -11.15
CA PRO A 49 5.40 2.64 -12.59
C PRO A 49 4.30 1.68 -13.05
N ASP A 50 3.69 1.95 -14.22
CA ASP A 50 2.58 1.15 -14.75
C ASP A 50 2.97 -0.33 -15.00
N ASP A 51 4.26 -0.59 -15.29
CA ASP A 51 4.82 -1.94 -15.46
C ASP A 51 5.14 -2.66 -14.14
N SER A 52 4.86 -2.04 -12.98
CA SER A 52 5.17 -2.68 -11.70
C SER A 52 4.37 -3.99 -11.55
N PRO A 53 5.02 -5.11 -11.17
CA PRO A 53 4.35 -6.41 -11.04
C PRO A 53 3.26 -6.40 -9.97
N TRP A 54 3.28 -5.41 -9.07
CA TRP A 54 2.31 -5.26 -7.99
C TRP A 54 1.14 -4.32 -8.32
N SER A 55 1.16 -3.65 -9.48
CA SER A 55 0.08 -2.76 -9.95
C SER A 55 -1.25 -3.48 -10.14
N GLU A 56 -1.20 -4.71 -10.66
CA GLU A 56 -2.42 -5.53 -10.81
C GLU A 56 -2.99 -5.94 -9.45
N GLU A 57 -2.14 -6.39 -8.51
CA GLU A 57 -2.58 -6.75 -7.15
C GLU A 57 -3.22 -5.55 -6.45
N ALA A 58 -2.59 -4.37 -6.51
CA ALA A 58 -3.13 -3.15 -5.92
C ALA A 58 -4.51 -2.79 -6.49
N ARG A 59 -4.69 -2.92 -7.81
CA ARG A 59 -6.00 -2.70 -8.47
C ARG A 59 -7.05 -3.71 -8.01
N LEU A 60 -6.69 -4.99 -7.86
CA LEU A 60 -7.59 -6.02 -7.34
C LEU A 60 -8.02 -5.74 -5.89
N ARG A 61 -7.07 -5.37 -5.02
CA ARG A 61 -7.35 -5.04 -3.61
C ARG A 61 -8.24 -3.80 -3.45
N LEU A 62 -8.12 -2.84 -4.36
CA LEU A 62 -9.00 -1.66 -4.40
C LEU A 62 -10.37 -1.97 -5.05
N GLY A 63 -10.38 -2.81 -6.08
CA GLY A 63 -11.57 -3.19 -6.84
C GLY A 63 -12.48 -4.21 -6.16
N GLY A 64 -11.99 -4.92 -5.14
CA GLY A 64 -12.76 -5.92 -4.39
C GLY A 64 -13.87 -5.38 -3.47
N CYS A 65 -14.20 -4.09 -3.54
CA CYS A 65 -15.26 -3.47 -2.75
C CYS A 65 -16.37 -2.94 -3.67
N ALA A 66 -16.93 -3.84 -4.47
CA ALA A 66 -18.15 -3.63 -5.24
C ALA A 66 -18.99 -4.92 -5.23
N ASP A 67 -19.33 -5.39 -4.04
CA ASP A 67 -20.55 -6.19 -3.78
C ASP A 67 -20.96 -6.03 -2.31
#